data_AF-A0A819KAV8-F1
#
_entry.id   AF-A0A819KAV8-F1
#
_cell.length_a   1.000
_cell.length_b   1.000
_cell.length_c   1.000
_cell.angle_alpha   90.00
_cell.angle_beta   90.00
_cell.angle_gamma   90.00
#
_symmetry.space_group_name_H-M   'P 1'
#
loop_
_entity.id
_entity.type
_entity.pdbx_description
1 polymer ?
#
loop_
_entity_poly.entity_id
_entity_poly.type
_entity_poly.pdbx_seq_one_letter_code
_entity_poly.pdbx_strand_id
1 'polypeptide(L)'
;MDKGIVLQTQFTTSSMDNLTMVPISSGTSLQSVTKKKNQCLKKYGPFTLLVLLLLTILIIVAVILSKIPSYSTVSIQPTATIANQSLTTNNSLVDSILLEHMLIHLRQFQSRAIGTVSFNKTIDYLTAQLNKESSFIVQKYYFPVPRFEPSKNSIIMILPNTSNTSIFTYPKDFVIMDRSREALNWSIIDGRPLSYVARLGCDIQDWNMTKPGDVALVLRGNCTFYEKIFLAMRKNVSAFLTYNDGLTNDRFQPLNGTRAPRNNTIPTLFLSYETGKRLIVENVTRIYLRIEFQSLPPMIVTNVCADTKSGNPNRTIVVGSHSDSVAAGPGLNDNGSGMAGTLAIALNLARLLVHSNYARNMHSRIKFCWWGGEEAGLLGAKDFVQKAKVDGSLELYSVNLNFDMLASPNFIFGIYDGKTADNVTTPLRALPGSNRLTTLFSDYFDRNHLPWDHTEFSGRSDYGPFLAEGIACGGLFTGADDIKSQEQRDRYYKLLGSTLAGMVNTPLDPCYHSKCDTLENLNTFAYLHMVKAAAYSIDYLAQLQDLNQWLYP
;
A
#
# COMPACT_ATOMS: atom_id res chain seq x y z
N MET A 1 -13.28 32.92 57.12
CA MET A 1 -13.22 31.59 56.50
C MET A 1 -12.04 31.65 55.55
N ASP A 2 -10.81 31.34 56.00
CA ASP A 2 -10.26 29.97 56.15
C ASP A 2 -10.31 29.20 54.82
N LYS A 3 -9.24 28.62 54.26
CA LYS A 3 -7.93 28.22 54.82
C LYS A 3 -6.96 27.94 53.65
N GLY A 4 -5.72 28.40 53.79
CA GLY A 4 -4.54 27.78 53.19
C GLY A 4 -3.73 27.09 54.30
N ILE A 5 -3.36 25.83 54.09
CA ILE A 5 -2.58 24.94 54.98
C ILE A 5 -1.78 24.02 54.02
N VAL A 6 -0.54 23.56 54.22
CA VAL A 6 0.68 23.95 54.96
C VAL A 6 1.64 22.73 54.83
N LEU A 7 2.94 23.00 54.56
CA LEU A 7 4.21 22.29 54.93
C LEU A 7 4.40 20.78 54.58
N GLN A 8 5.60 20.19 54.44
CA GLN A 8 6.83 20.22 55.28
C GLN A 8 8.05 19.63 54.52
N THR A 9 9.23 20.28 54.52
CA THR A 9 10.53 19.94 55.22
C THR A 9 11.47 18.99 54.43
N GLN A 10 12.81 19.02 54.47
CA GLN A 10 13.77 19.47 55.51
C GLN A 10 15.18 19.66 54.89
N PHE A 11 15.97 20.62 55.42
CA PHE A 11 17.41 20.83 55.21
C PHE A 11 18.22 20.18 56.35
N THR A 12 19.47 19.76 56.10
CA THR A 12 20.59 19.91 57.07
C THR A 12 21.96 19.86 56.38
N THR A 13 22.87 20.68 56.90
CA THR A 13 24.31 20.79 56.59
C THR A 13 25.12 20.31 57.81
N SER A 14 26.32 19.76 57.60
CA SER A 14 27.38 19.72 58.64
C SER A 14 28.79 19.56 58.04
N SER A 15 29.76 20.13 58.78
CA SER A 15 31.16 20.43 58.47
C SER A 15 32.17 19.43 59.07
N MET A 16 33.41 19.46 58.55
CA MET A 16 34.77 19.32 59.18
C MET A 16 34.90 18.56 60.54
N ASP A 17 35.80 17.61 60.76
CA ASP A 17 37.28 17.65 60.69
C ASP A 17 37.91 16.26 60.92
N ASN A 18 39.13 16.05 60.41
CA ASN A 18 40.29 15.39 61.05
C ASN A 18 41.16 14.65 60.02
N LEU A 19 42.46 14.97 59.96
CA LEU A 19 43.53 13.96 59.96
C LEU A 19 44.92 14.61 60.12
N THR A 20 45.66 14.02 61.05
CA THR A 20 46.98 14.35 61.60
C THR A 20 48.14 13.95 60.67
N MET A 21 49.25 14.69 60.75
CA MET A 21 50.53 14.41 60.09
C MET A 21 51.46 13.53 60.94
N VAL A 22 52.17 12.58 60.31
CA VAL A 22 53.39 11.89 60.82
C VAL A 22 54.29 11.48 59.61
N PRO A 23 55.64 11.44 59.74
CA PRO A 23 56.57 11.94 58.72
C PRO A 23 57.26 10.89 57.82
N ILE A 24 58.02 11.44 56.88
CA ILE A 24 58.82 10.78 55.82
C ILE A 24 60.00 10.01 56.43
N SER A 25 60.18 8.74 56.04
CA SER A 25 61.43 8.00 56.16
C SER A 25 61.89 7.47 54.80
N SER A 26 63.20 7.37 54.69
CA SER A 26 64.03 7.28 53.50
C SER A 26 64.16 5.87 52.90
N GLY A 27 64.46 5.82 51.60
CA GLY A 27 65.18 4.71 50.96
C GLY A 27 64.31 3.66 50.28
N THR A 28 64.07 3.79 48.97
CA THR A 28 63.66 2.66 48.13
C THR A 28 64.54 2.56 46.90
N SER A 29 65.20 1.40 46.78
CA SER A 29 66.12 1.05 45.70
C SER A 29 65.41 0.93 44.35
N LEU A 30 66.19 1.13 43.27
CA LEU A 30 65.76 1.15 41.87
C LEU A 30 64.92 -0.08 41.44
N GLN A 31 65.05 -1.23 42.10
CA GLN A 31 64.27 -2.44 41.78
C GLN A 31 62.80 -2.38 42.22
N SER A 32 62.45 -1.54 43.21
CA SER A 32 61.07 -1.39 43.69
C SER A 32 60.19 -0.54 42.76
N VAL A 33 60.82 0.37 42.02
CA VAL A 33 60.15 1.28 41.07
C VAL A 33 59.73 0.52 39.81
N THR A 34 60.55 -0.39 39.30
CA THR A 34 60.26 -1.18 38.08
C THR A 34 59.12 -2.17 38.29
N LYS A 35 59.01 -2.75 39.50
CA LYS A 35 57.93 -3.68 39.87
C LYS A 35 56.58 -2.96 40.04
N LYS A 36 56.58 -1.76 40.66
CA LYS A 36 55.39 -0.89 40.75
C LYS A 36 54.94 -0.36 39.39
N LYS A 37 55.87 0.00 38.49
CA LYS A 37 55.58 0.45 37.12
C LYS A 37 54.84 -0.61 36.30
N ASN A 38 55.29 -1.87 36.37
CA ASN A 38 54.64 -2.98 35.65
C ASN A 38 53.27 -3.38 36.23
N GLN A 39 53.04 -3.20 37.54
CA GLN A 39 51.71 -3.37 38.14
C GLN A 39 50.76 -2.22 37.78
N CYS A 40 51.23 -0.98 37.73
CA CYS A 40 50.42 0.16 37.27
C CYS A 40 50.01 0.01 35.79
N LEU A 41 50.94 -0.42 34.92
CA LEU A 41 50.65 -0.67 33.50
C LEU A 41 49.65 -1.81 33.29
N LYS A 42 49.67 -2.87 34.11
CA LYS A 42 48.65 -3.94 34.03
C LYS A 42 47.27 -3.52 34.56
N LYS A 43 47.22 -2.65 35.58
CA LYS A 43 45.96 -2.23 36.21
C LYS A 43 45.28 -1.06 35.50
N TYR A 44 46.05 -0.12 34.98
CA TYR A 44 45.54 1.11 34.37
C TYR A 44 45.83 1.22 32.87
N GLY A 45 46.73 0.40 32.31
CA GLY A 45 47.04 0.38 30.87
C GLY A 45 45.85 0.12 29.94
N PRO A 46 44.93 -0.82 30.26
CA PRO A 46 43.73 -1.03 29.45
C PRO A 46 42.78 0.17 29.53
N PHE A 47 42.70 0.82 30.69
CA PHE A 47 41.84 1.98 30.92
C PHE A 47 42.39 3.23 30.24
N THR A 48 43.70 3.46 30.28
CA THR A 48 44.34 4.55 29.54
C THR A 48 44.28 4.32 28.03
N LEU A 49 44.40 3.08 27.54
CA LEU A 49 44.17 2.77 26.13
C LEU A 49 42.73 3.05 25.70
N LEU A 50 41.74 2.70 26.53
CA LEU A 50 40.33 2.95 26.25
C LEU A 50 40.02 4.46 26.22
N VAL A 51 40.58 5.23 27.15
CA VAL A 51 40.45 6.69 27.19
C VAL A 51 41.12 7.34 25.98
N LEU A 52 42.31 6.87 25.57
CA LEU A 52 42.99 7.34 24.37
C LEU A 52 42.23 6.96 23.09
N LEU A 53 41.60 5.78 23.04
CA LEU A 53 40.75 5.36 21.94
C LEU A 53 39.48 6.23 21.85
N LEU A 54 38.84 6.52 22.97
CA LEU A 54 37.67 7.40 23.03
C LEU A 54 38.02 8.83 22.63
N LEU A 55 39.17 9.35 23.09
CA LEU A 55 39.67 10.68 22.70
C LEU A 55 40.00 10.74 21.20
N THR A 56 40.62 9.70 20.64
CA THR A 56 40.89 9.65 19.20
C THR A 56 39.61 9.53 18.38
N ILE A 57 38.63 8.73 18.81
CA ILE A 57 37.30 8.70 18.18
C ILE A 57 36.62 10.08 18.24
N LEU A 58 36.66 10.76 19.39
CA LEU A 58 36.11 12.11 19.55
C LEU A 58 36.80 13.13 18.64
N ILE A 59 38.12 13.05 18.49
CA ILE A 59 38.89 13.91 17.57
C ILE A 59 38.52 13.61 16.12
N ILE A 60 38.41 12.32 15.75
CA ILE A 60 38.00 11.93 14.39
C ILE A 60 36.58 12.41 14.10
N VAL A 61 35.64 12.26 15.04
CA VAL A 61 34.27 12.78 14.92
C VAL A 61 34.27 14.30 14.81
N ALA A 62 35.07 15.02 15.60
CA ALA A 62 35.20 16.47 15.51
C ALA A 62 35.79 16.95 14.17
N VAL A 63 36.76 16.20 13.62
CA VAL A 63 37.35 16.48 12.29
C VAL A 63 36.38 16.14 11.15
N ILE A 64 35.56 15.10 11.30
CA ILE A 64 34.50 14.79 10.35
C ILE A 64 33.44 15.89 10.40
N LEU A 65 32.98 16.28 11.59
CA LEU A 65 32.01 17.36 11.79
C LEU A 65 32.52 18.72 11.30
N SER A 66 33.82 19.01 11.41
CA SER A 66 34.40 20.26 10.89
C SER A 66 34.60 20.27 9.37
N LYS A 67 34.52 19.11 8.71
CA LYS A 67 34.51 18.97 7.26
C LYS A 67 33.12 18.84 6.66
N ILE A 68 32.07 18.72 7.48
CA ILE A 68 30.70 18.92 7.00
C ILE A 68 30.57 20.41 6.72
N PRO A 69 30.32 20.84 5.48
CA PRO A 69 30.08 22.25 5.21
C PRO A 69 28.94 22.71 6.10
N SER A 70 29.19 23.77 6.87
CA SER A 70 28.17 24.42 7.69
C SER A 70 27.00 24.71 6.77
N TYR A 71 25.90 23.97 6.93
CA TYR A 71 24.62 24.39 6.36
C TYR A 71 24.32 25.70 7.07
N SER A 72 24.66 26.81 6.40
CA SER A 72 24.02 28.08 6.69
C SER A 72 22.54 27.77 6.74
N THR A 73 21.89 28.11 7.85
CA THR A 73 20.44 28.18 7.88
C THR A 73 20.05 29.11 6.75
N VAL A 74 19.68 28.52 5.61
CA VAL A 74 19.04 29.23 4.52
C VAL A 74 17.75 29.72 5.16
N SER A 75 17.75 30.99 5.56
CA SER A 75 16.51 31.71 5.66
C SER A 75 15.86 31.53 4.29
N ILE A 76 14.77 30.78 4.25
CA ILE A 76 13.95 30.66 3.05
C ILE A 76 13.34 32.05 2.89
N GLN A 77 14.09 32.95 2.25
CA GLN A 77 13.54 34.07 1.53
C GLN A 77 12.64 33.45 0.45
N PRO A 78 11.34 33.78 0.41
CA PRO A 78 10.43 33.25 -0.59
C PRO A 78 10.78 33.88 -1.94
N THR A 79 11.79 33.35 -2.61
CA THR A 79 12.17 33.76 -3.98
C THR A 79 12.61 32.55 -4.78
N ALA A 80 11.62 31.72 -5.10
CA ALA A 80 11.32 31.40 -6.48
C ALA A 80 9.84 31.01 -6.48
N THR A 81 8.99 31.94 -6.88
CA THR A 81 7.76 31.59 -7.58
C THR A 81 8.18 30.57 -8.64
N ILE A 82 8.01 29.27 -8.35
CA ILE A 82 7.75 28.30 -9.41
C ILE A 82 6.55 28.93 -10.08
N ALA A 83 6.76 29.50 -11.26
CA ALA A 83 5.69 30.02 -12.05
C ALA A 83 4.64 28.90 -12.06
N ASN A 84 3.46 29.19 -11.50
CA ASN A 84 2.26 28.55 -11.94
C ASN A 84 2.25 28.79 -13.44
N GLN A 85 2.89 27.91 -14.22
CA GLN A 85 2.52 27.73 -15.60
C GLN A 85 1.10 27.22 -15.48
N SER A 86 0.18 28.19 -15.43
CA SER A 86 -1.20 28.00 -15.75
C SER A 86 -1.16 27.46 -17.17
N LEU A 87 -1.09 26.13 -17.27
CA LEU A 87 -1.57 25.40 -18.43
C LEU A 87 -3.05 25.76 -18.50
N THR A 88 -3.35 26.92 -19.07
CA THR A 88 -4.67 27.30 -19.54
C THR A 88 -4.93 26.39 -20.72
N THR A 89 -5.54 25.27 -20.44
CA THR A 89 -6.19 24.49 -21.48
C THR A 89 -7.43 25.27 -21.90
N ASN A 90 -7.88 25.19 -23.15
CA ASN A 90 -9.21 25.72 -23.50
C ASN A 90 -10.35 24.83 -22.92
N ASN A 91 -10.15 24.28 -21.72
CA ASN A 91 -11.03 23.35 -21.03
C ASN A 91 -11.23 23.83 -19.59
N SER A 92 -12.41 24.39 -19.31
CA SER A 92 -12.72 25.01 -18.02
C SER A 92 -12.67 24.05 -16.84
N LEU A 93 -12.97 22.76 -17.05
CA LEU A 93 -12.88 21.77 -15.97
C LEU A 93 -11.42 21.47 -15.63
N VAL A 94 -10.57 21.25 -16.63
CA VAL A 94 -9.13 20.99 -16.42
C VAL A 94 -8.44 22.19 -15.76
N ASP A 95 -8.76 23.40 -16.20
CA ASP A 95 -8.19 24.64 -15.66
C ASP A 95 -8.59 24.90 -14.20
N SER A 96 -9.76 24.42 -13.79
CA SER A 96 -10.25 24.56 -12.42
C SER A 96 -9.53 23.65 -11.41
N ILE A 97 -8.79 22.63 -11.87
CA ILE A 97 -8.10 21.68 -11.00
C ILE A 97 -6.87 22.34 -10.37
N LEU A 98 -6.91 22.52 -9.06
CA LEU A 98 -5.84 23.09 -8.25
C LEU A 98 -5.34 22.08 -7.22
N LEU A 99 -4.02 21.99 -7.08
CA LEU A 99 -3.36 21.09 -6.12
C LEU A 99 -3.84 21.32 -4.69
N GLU A 100 -4.01 22.58 -4.29
CA GLU A 100 -4.44 22.95 -2.94
C GLU A 100 -5.82 22.40 -2.57
N HIS A 101 -6.77 22.39 -3.52
CA HIS A 101 -8.12 21.83 -3.29
C HIS A 101 -8.03 20.33 -3.03
N MET A 102 -7.23 19.62 -3.82
CA MET A 102 -7.03 18.18 -3.65
C MET A 102 -6.36 17.85 -2.31
N LEU A 103 -5.35 18.62 -1.89
CA LEU A 103 -4.67 18.44 -0.61
C LEU A 103 -5.57 18.75 0.59
N ILE A 104 -6.54 19.68 0.47
CA ILE A 104 -7.53 19.94 1.52
C ILE A 104 -8.36 18.68 1.80
N HIS A 105 -8.81 18.00 0.75
CA HIS A 105 -9.58 16.75 0.88
C HIS A 105 -8.70 15.63 1.43
N LEU A 106 -7.49 15.46 0.90
CA LEU A 106 -6.59 14.39 1.31
C LEU A 106 -6.25 14.41 2.81
N ARG A 107 -6.07 15.61 3.38
CA ARG A 107 -5.79 15.82 4.81
C ARG A 107 -6.91 15.35 5.75
N GLN A 108 -8.12 15.11 5.23
CA GLN A 108 -9.23 14.61 6.03
C GLN A 108 -9.20 13.08 6.20
N PHE A 109 -8.39 12.39 5.40
CA PHE A 109 -8.35 10.93 5.38
C PHE A 109 -7.34 10.39 6.38
N GLN A 110 -7.74 9.30 7.04
CA GLN A 110 -6.91 8.51 7.94
C GLN A 110 -6.87 7.07 7.42
N SER A 111 -6.20 6.16 8.13
CA SER A 111 -6.34 4.72 7.84
C SER A 111 -7.81 4.32 7.91
N ARG A 112 -8.28 3.70 6.84
CA ARG A 112 -9.70 3.58 6.50
C ARG A 112 -10.02 2.19 5.94
N ALA A 113 -9.42 1.16 6.54
CA ALA A 113 -9.83 -0.22 6.30
C ALA A 113 -11.33 -0.40 6.56
N ILE A 114 -11.99 -1.19 5.73
CA ILE A 114 -13.43 -1.45 5.85
C ILE A 114 -13.80 -1.94 7.26
N GLY A 115 -14.94 -1.46 7.76
CA GLY A 115 -15.43 -1.77 9.11
C GLY A 115 -14.79 -1.01 10.25
N THR A 116 -13.82 -0.14 9.97
CA THR A 116 -13.31 0.80 10.97
C THR A 116 -14.21 2.03 11.08
N VAL A 117 -14.14 2.72 12.23
CA VAL A 117 -14.81 4.01 12.43
C VAL A 117 -14.32 5.04 11.42
N SER A 118 -13.03 5.02 11.09
CA SER A 118 -12.40 5.96 10.15
C SER A 118 -12.87 5.77 8.71
N PHE A 119 -13.16 4.53 8.28
CA PHE A 119 -13.81 4.27 7.00
C PHE A 119 -15.19 4.97 6.93
N ASN A 120 -16.03 4.79 7.95
CA ASN A 120 -17.35 5.43 7.98
C ASN A 120 -17.25 6.97 7.99
N LYS A 121 -16.29 7.54 8.74
CA LYS A 121 -16.01 8.98 8.70
C LYS A 121 -15.61 9.48 7.32
N THR A 122 -14.86 8.67 6.56
CA THR A 122 -14.48 9.00 5.18
C THR A 122 -15.72 9.04 4.27
N ILE A 123 -16.59 8.02 4.36
CA ILE A 123 -17.87 7.99 3.63
C ILE A 123 -18.77 9.18 3.99
N ASP A 124 -18.85 9.53 5.27
CA ASP A 124 -19.62 10.69 5.73
C ASP A 124 -19.04 12.01 5.23
N TYR A 125 -17.71 12.14 5.21
CA TYR A 125 -17.05 13.31 4.64
C TYR A 125 -17.35 13.47 3.15
N LEU A 126 -17.18 12.41 2.34
CA LEU A 126 -17.50 12.42 0.91
C LEU A 126 -18.96 12.83 0.68
N THR A 127 -19.88 12.18 1.39
CA THR A 127 -21.32 12.46 1.30
C THR A 127 -21.62 13.92 1.67
N ALA A 128 -20.99 14.44 2.72
CA ALA A 128 -21.20 15.81 3.18
C ALA A 128 -20.66 16.86 2.20
N GLN A 129 -19.55 16.61 1.51
CA GLN A 129 -19.08 17.53 0.46
C GLN A 129 -20.03 17.51 -0.74
N LEU A 130 -20.43 16.32 -1.20
CA LEU A 130 -21.30 16.19 -2.37
C LEU A 130 -22.70 16.76 -2.15
N ASN A 131 -23.26 16.59 -0.95
CA ASN A 131 -24.59 17.12 -0.60
C ASN A 131 -24.65 18.65 -0.50
N LYS A 132 -23.51 19.35 -0.47
CA LYS A 132 -23.49 20.82 -0.58
C LYS A 132 -23.79 21.29 -2.00
N GLU A 133 -23.60 20.42 -2.98
CA GLU A 133 -23.71 20.74 -4.39
C GLU A 133 -25.11 20.35 -4.93
N SER A 134 -25.87 21.34 -5.39
CA SER A 134 -27.22 21.12 -5.91
C SER A 134 -27.26 20.35 -7.24
N SER A 135 -26.12 20.24 -7.93
CA SER A 135 -25.95 19.59 -9.24
C SER A 135 -25.96 18.06 -9.18
N PHE A 136 -25.87 17.45 -7.99
CA PHE A 136 -25.76 16.00 -7.82
C PHE A 136 -27.01 15.36 -7.18
N ILE A 137 -27.23 14.09 -7.50
CA ILE A 137 -28.07 13.16 -6.75
C ILE A 137 -27.11 12.19 -6.05
N VAL A 138 -26.98 12.30 -4.73
CA VAL A 138 -26.05 11.50 -3.93
C VAL A 138 -26.76 10.28 -3.36
N GLN A 139 -26.16 9.10 -3.52
CA GLN A 139 -26.69 7.82 -3.03
C GLN A 139 -25.60 7.02 -2.33
N LYS A 140 -25.96 6.42 -1.18
CA LYS A 140 -25.13 5.42 -0.49
C LYS A 140 -25.68 4.03 -0.82
N TYR A 141 -24.82 3.13 -1.26
CA TYR A 141 -25.15 1.73 -1.51
C TYR A 141 -24.51 0.87 -0.44
N TYR A 142 -25.35 0.24 0.37
CA TYR A 142 -24.90 -0.67 1.43
C TYR A 142 -24.90 -2.11 0.94
N PHE A 143 -23.89 -2.87 1.33
CA PHE A 143 -23.80 -4.28 1.01
C PHE A 143 -23.14 -5.08 2.14
N PRO A 144 -23.59 -6.33 2.36
CA PRO A 144 -23.00 -7.19 3.37
C PRO A 144 -21.71 -7.81 2.86
N VAL A 145 -20.64 -7.69 3.65
CA VAL A 145 -19.38 -8.41 3.47
C VAL A 145 -19.37 -9.57 4.47
N PRO A 146 -19.40 -10.84 3.99
CA PRO A 146 -19.27 -12.00 4.85
C PRO A 146 -17.97 -11.96 5.63
N ARG A 147 -18.06 -12.16 6.94
CA ARG A 147 -16.89 -12.25 7.81
C ARG A 147 -16.71 -13.67 8.28
N PHE A 148 -15.49 -14.15 8.12
CA PHE A 148 -15.06 -15.43 8.62
C PHE A 148 -13.80 -15.22 9.41
N GLU A 149 -13.72 -15.84 10.57
CA GLU A 149 -12.48 -15.88 11.35
C GLU A 149 -12.04 -17.33 11.46
N PRO A 150 -10.73 -17.60 11.42
CA PRO A 150 -10.26 -18.90 11.80
C PRO A 150 -10.65 -19.23 13.24
N SER A 151 -11.21 -20.41 13.43
CA SER A 151 -11.53 -20.97 14.74
C SER A 151 -10.24 -21.34 15.46
N LYS A 152 -10.24 -21.18 16.79
CA LYS A 152 -9.16 -21.65 17.68
C LYS A 152 -8.95 -23.16 17.63
N ASN A 153 -9.91 -23.91 17.09
CA ASN A 153 -9.80 -25.35 16.87
C ASN A 153 -8.99 -25.70 15.61
N SER A 154 -8.52 -24.70 14.84
CA SER A 154 -7.65 -24.94 13.69
C SER A 154 -6.31 -25.48 14.17
N ILE A 155 -5.89 -26.60 13.59
CA ILE A 155 -4.69 -27.33 13.99
C ILE A 155 -3.87 -27.78 12.79
N ILE A 156 -2.55 -27.83 12.99
CA ILE A 156 -1.65 -28.66 12.18
C ILE A 156 -1.28 -29.85 13.05
N MET A 157 -1.61 -31.06 12.60
CA MET A 157 -1.16 -32.29 13.21
C MET A 157 -0.03 -32.87 12.37
N ILE A 158 1.05 -33.26 13.04
CA ILE A 158 2.19 -33.92 12.40
C ILE A 158 2.34 -35.32 12.96
N LEU A 159 2.59 -36.28 12.07
CA LEU A 159 3.01 -37.64 12.43
C LEU A 159 4.51 -37.74 12.15
N PRO A 160 5.39 -37.53 13.16
CA PRO A 160 6.79 -37.85 12.99
C PRO A 160 6.97 -39.37 12.92
N ASN A 161 8.02 -39.83 12.24
CA ASN A 161 8.38 -41.27 12.16
C ASN A 161 8.75 -41.90 13.52
N THR A 162 8.76 -41.11 14.59
CA THR A 162 9.14 -41.49 15.95
C THR A 162 8.00 -41.19 16.93
N SER A 163 6.92 -41.96 16.81
CA SER A 163 5.93 -42.31 17.85
C SER A 163 5.09 -41.24 18.56
N ASN A 164 5.37 -39.94 18.50
CA ASN A 164 4.57 -38.91 19.18
C ASN A 164 3.98 -37.89 18.21
N THR A 165 2.67 -37.99 17.98
CA THR A 165 1.88 -36.96 17.28
C THR A 165 2.05 -35.61 17.97
N SER A 166 2.44 -34.59 17.21
CA SER A 166 2.45 -33.20 17.72
C SER A 166 1.34 -32.40 17.07
N ILE A 167 0.75 -31.49 17.84
CA ILE A 167 -0.34 -30.61 17.42
C ILE A 167 0.13 -29.18 17.59
N PHE A 168 0.08 -28.41 16.51
CA PHE A 168 0.25 -26.97 16.50
C PHE A 168 -1.10 -26.29 16.40
N THR A 169 -1.24 -25.16 17.07
CA THR A 169 -2.51 -24.49 17.35
C THR A 169 -2.54 -23.07 16.83
N TYR A 170 -3.69 -22.67 16.29
CA TYR A 170 -3.96 -21.29 15.91
C TYR A 170 -4.35 -20.42 17.13
N PRO A 171 -3.94 -19.13 17.19
CA PRO A 171 -3.00 -18.43 16.31
C PRO A 171 -1.53 -18.48 16.78
N LYS A 172 -1.23 -19.26 17.82
CA LYS A 172 0.07 -19.24 18.49
C LYS A 172 1.20 -19.76 17.60
N ASP A 173 0.99 -20.95 17.04
CA ASP A 173 2.03 -21.69 16.33
C ASP A 173 2.03 -21.37 14.83
N PHE A 174 0.86 -20.95 14.32
CA PHE A 174 0.66 -20.48 12.95
C PHE A 174 -0.52 -19.51 12.85
N VAL A 175 -0.50 -18.67 11.82
CA VAL A 175 -1.63 -17.85 11.38
C VAL A 175 -1.97 -18.17 9.92
N ILE A 176 -3.21 -17.91 9.53
CA ILE A 176 -3.69 -18.11 8.17
C ILE A 176 -3.50 -16.82 7.40
N MET A 177 -2.90 -16.88 6.21
CA MET A 177 -2.78 -15.71 5.36
C MET A 177 -4.14 -15.30 4.80
N ASP A 178 -4.39 -14.01 4.65
CA ASP A 178 -5.57 -13.52 3.95
C ASP A 178 -5.65 -14.12 2.53
N ARG A 179 -6.85 -14.36 2.03
CA ARG A 179 -7.15 -15.08 0.77
C ARG A 179 -6.74 -16.56 0.73
N SER A 180 -6.17 -17.12 1.80
CA SER A 180 -6.03 -18.58 1.93
C SER A 180 -7.39 -19.28 1.80
N ARG A 181 -8.49 -18.62 2.20
CA ARG A 181 -9.87 -19.14 2.12
C ARG A 181 -10.49 -19.23 0.75
N GLU A 182 -9.91 -18.52 -0.22
CA GLU A 182 -10.39 -18.55 -1.60
C GLU A 182 -9.87 -19.78 -2.35
N ALA A 183 -8.92 -20.51 -1.76
CA ALA A 183 -8.61 -21.87 -2.16
C ALA A 183 -9.88 -22.73 -2.10
N LEU A 184 -10.10 -23.55 -3.13
CA LEU A 184 -11.27 -24.43 -3.17
C LEU A 184 -11.01 -25.66 -2.27
N ASN A 185 -11.95 -26.01 -1.39
CA ASN A 185 -12.00 -27.28 -0.63
C ASN A 185 -10.77 -27.64 0.23
N TRP A 186 -10.37 -26.78 1.16
CA TRP A 186 -9.12 -26.97 1.91
C TRP A 186 -9.24 -26.89 3.44
N SER A 187 -10.46 -26.98 3.98
CA SER A 187 -10.65 -27.07 5.43
C SER A 187 -9.95 -28.29 6.03
N ILE A 188 -9.58 -29.29 5.21
CA ILE A 188 -8.87 -30.50 5.61
C ILE A 188 -7.81 -30.84 4.56
N ILE A 189 -6.56 -31.01 4.99
CA ILE A 189 -5.52 -31.75 4.27
C ILE A 189 -5.22 -33.00 5.06
N ASP A 190 -5.45 -34.15 4.44
CA ASP A 190 -5.28 -35.44 5.10
C ASP A 190 -3.95 -36.08 4.69
N GLY A 191 -2.99 -36.06 5.61
CA GLY A 191 -1.72 -36.77 5.52
C GLY A 191 -0.98 -36.59 4.19
N ARG A 192 -0.68 -35.37 3.76
CA ARG A 192 0.10 -35.13 2.52
C ARG A 192 1.61 -35.11 2.81
N PRO A 193 2.47 -35.54 1.86
CA PRO A 193 3.93 -35.47 2.04
C PRO A 193 4.41 -34.04 2.29
N LEU A 194 5.38 -33.86 3.19
CA LEU A 194 6.04 -32.58 3.41
C LEU A 194 7.28 -32.46 2.52
N SER A 195 7.33 -31.40 1.72
CA SER A 195 8.49 -31.04 0.91
C SER A 195 9.15 -29.78 1.45
N TYR A 196 10.41 -29.92 1.87
CA TYR A 196 11.25 -28.78 2.26
C TYR A 196 11.79 -28.11 1.00
N VAL A 197 11.37 -26.87 0.76
CA VAL A 197 11.86 -26.09 -0.39
C VAL A 197 13.28 -25.61 -0.08
N ALA A 198 14.19 -25.78 -1.04
CA ALA A 198 15.58 -25.43 -0.85
C ALA A 198 15.78 -23.90 -0.72
N ARG A 199 16.86 -23.49 -0.06
CA ARG A 199 17.24 -22.07 0.12
C ARG A 199 16.06 -21.25 0.67
N LEU A 200 15.53 -20.33 -0.13
CA LEU A 200 14.45 -19.42 0.24
C LEU A 200 13.18 -19.62 -0.60
N GLY A 201 13.18 -20.52 -1.59
CA GLY A 201 12.04 -20.71 -2.49
C GLY A 201 11.80 -19.55 -3.44
N CYS A 202 12.81 -18.73 -3.71
CA CYS A 202 12.70 -17.54 -4.58
C CYS A 202 12.82 -17.89 -6.06
N ASP A 203 13.57 -18.95 -6.37
CA ASP A 203 13.85 -19.38 -7.74
C ASP A 203 13.14 -20.71 -8.04
N ILE A 204 12.69 -20.93 -9.28
CA ILE A 204 12.00 -22.16 -9.66
C ILE A 204 12.83 -23.43 -9.39
N GLN A 205 14.16 -23.33 -9.42
CA GLN A 205 15.09 -24.41 -9.13
C GLN A 205 15.08 -24.82 -7.64
N ASP A 206 14.70 -23.90 -6.72
CA ASP A 206 14.54 -24.22 -5.29
C ASP A 206 13.46 -25.29 -5.06
N TRP A 207 12.53 -25.39 -6.00
CA TRP A 207 11.35 -26.24 -5.95
C TRP A 207 11.51 -27.54 -6.76
N ASN A 208 12.72 -27.88 -7.21
CA ASN A 208 12.96 -29.08 -8.03
C ASN A 208 12.64 -30.39 -7.29
N MET A 209 12.77 -30.40 -5.97
CA MET A 209 12.47 -31.56 -5.14
C MET A 209 11.01 -31.62 -4.69
N THR A 210 10.25 -30.55 -4.88
CA THR A 210 8.83 -30.45 -4.50
C THR A 210 7.96 -31.10 -5.55
N LYS A 211 7.13 -32.07 -5.15
CA LYS A 211 6.25 -32.80 -6.07
C LYS A 211 4.83 -32.24 -6.05
N PRO A 212 4.08 -32.37 -7.16
CA PRO A 212 2.64 -32.10 -7.17
C PRO A 212 1.92 -32.89 -6.07
N GLY A 213 1.04 -32.21 -5.34
CA GLY A 213 0.29 -32.78 -4.22
C GLY A 213 1.00 -32.75 -2.85
N ASP A 214 2.26 -32.32 -2.78
CA ASP A 214 2.96 -32.15 -1.51
C ASP A 214 2.43 -30.93 -0.74
N VAL A 215 2.74 -30.85 0.56
CA VAL A 215 2.72 -29.60 1.33
C VAL A 215 4.12 -29.02 1.30
N ALA A 216 4.27 -27.80 0.81
CA ALA A 216 5.57 -27.12 0.74
C ALA A 216 5.85 -26.36 2.03
N LEU A 217 7.04 -26.55 2.62
CA LEU A 217 7.56 -25.72 3.71
C LEU A 217 8.68 -24.82 3.19
N VAL A 218 8.52 -23.50 3.37
CA VAL A 218 9.43 -22.48 2.85
C VAL A 218 9.89 -21.54 3.97
N LEU A 219 11.19 -21.26 4.02
CA LEU A 219 11.74 -20.30 4.98
C LEU A 219 11.43 -18.85 4.53
N ARG A 220 11.06 -17.96 5.45
CA ARG A 220 10.97 -16.52 5.19
C ARG A 220 12.31 -16.00 4.65
N GLY A 221 12.27 -15.13 3.64
CA GLY A 221 13.46 -14.64 2.97
C GLY A 221 13.33 -13.22 2.45
N ASN A 222 14.16 -12.91 1.45
CA ASN A 222 14.25 -11.60 0.80
C ASN A 222 13.26 -11.42 -0.37
N CYS A 223 12.80 -12.51 -1.01
CA CYS A 223 11.70 -12.45 -1.97
C CYS A 223 10.33 -12.45 -1.27
N THR A 224 9.32 -11.94 -1.98
CA THR A 224 7.98 -11.72 -1.45
C THR A 224 7.24 -13.04 -1.19
N PHE A 225 6.24 -13.02 -0.30
CA PHE A 225 5.35 -14.18 -0.12
C PHE A 225 4.55 -14.47 -1.39
N TYR A 226 4.20 -13.43 -2.17
CA TYR A 226 3.51 -13.57 -3.44
C TYR A 226 4.30 -14.46 -4.42
N GLU A 227 5.57 -14.16 -4.64
CA GLU A 227 6.44 -14.92 -5.54
C GLU A 227 6.55 -16.39 -5.12
N LYS A 228 6.75 -16.63 -3.81
CA LYS A 228 6.82 -17.99 -3.26
C LYS A 228 5.53 -18.77 -3.47
N ILE A 229 4.37 -18.15 -3.20
CA ILE A 229 3.06 -18.79 -3.37
C ILE A 229 2.76 -19.02 -4.85
N PHE A 230 3.15 -18.09 -5.73
CA PHE A 230 3.03 -18.26 -7.18
C PHE A 230 3.82 -19.49 -7.68
N LEU A 231 5.06 -19.65 -7.21
CA LEU A 231 5.87 -20.83 -7.51
C LEU A 231 5.27 -22.12 -6.91
N ALA A 232 4.73 -22.03 -5.69
CA ALA A 232 4.03 -23.14 -5.04
C ALA A 232 2.83 -23.62 -5.88
N MET A 233 1.97 -22.69 -6.32
CA MET A 233 0.84 -22.99 -7.20
C MET A 233 1.29 -23.58 -8.52
N ARG A 234 2.35 -23.05 -9.14
CA ARG A 234 2.93 -23.62 -10.37
C ARG A 234 3.43 -25.06 -10.20
N LYS A 235 3.81 -25.45 -8.99
CA LYS A 235 4.20 -26.82 -8.64
C LYS A 235 3.02 -27.72 -8.27
N ASN A 236 1.78 -27.21 -8.31
CA ASN A 236 0.56 -27.94 -7.95
C ASN A 236 0.64 -28.56 -6.55
N VAL A 237 1.21 -27.84 -5.57
CA VAL A 237 1.26 -28.29 -4.17
C VAL A 237 -0.14 -28.24 -3.55
N SER A 238 -0.41 -29.08 -2.54
CA SER A 238 -1.68 -29.10 -1.81
C SER A 238 -1.77 -28.04 -0.70
N ALA A 239 -0.63 -27.49 -0.25
CA ALA A 239 -0.57 -26.32 0.62
C ALA A 239 0.82 -25.68 0.63
N PHE A 240 0.85 -24.42 1.03
CA PHE A 240 2.04 -23.62 1.25
C PHE A 240 2.13 -23.23 2.73
N LEU A 241 3.21 -23.66 3.37
CA LEU A 241 3.58 -23.27 4.73
C LEU A 241 4.85 -22.43 4.64
N THR A 242 4.80 -21.18 5.06
CA THR A 242 6.01 -20.38 5.27
C THR A 242 6.28 -20.24 6.75
N TYR A 243 7.54 -20.21 7.19
CA TYR A 243 7.87 -19.99 8.60
C TYR A 243 8.87 -18.85 8.77
N ASN A 244 8.81 -18.20 9.93
CA ASN A 244 9.65 -17.04 10.22
C ASN A 244 11.14 -17.43 10.35
N ASP A 245 12.07 -16.48 10.24
CA ASP A 245 13.51 -16.76 10.14
C ASP A 245 14.27 -16.71 11.48
N GLY A 246 13.67 -16.17 12.54
CA GLY A 246 14.28 -16.05 13.86
C GLY A 246 15.49 -15.12 13.92
N LEU A 247 15.74 -14.28 12.89
CA LEU A 247 16.92 -13.41 12.83
C LEU A 247 16.84 -12.21 13.77
N THR A 248 15.63 -11.77 14.09
CA THR A 248 15.34 -10.65 15.01
C THR A 248 14.20 -11.01 15.95
N ASN A 249 14.06 -10.30 17.07
CA ASN A 249 13.06 -10.62 18.10
C ASN A 249 11.61 -10.61 17.58
N ASP A 250 11.30 -9.73 16.62
CA ASP A 250 10.00 -9.67 15.94
C ASP A 250 9.79 -10.79 14.90
N ARG A 251 10.81 -11.63 14.65
CA ARG A 251 10.81 -12.70 13.66
C ARG A 251 10.77 -14.10 14.25
N PHE A 252 10.34 -14.24 15.50
CA PHE A 252 10.06 -15.55 16.11
C PHE A 252 8.59 -15.97 15.96
N GLN A 253 7.66 -15.04 16.11
CA GLN A 253 6.21 -15.32 16.06
C GLN A 253 5.71 -15.42 14.61
N PRO A 254 4.57 -16.08 14.35
CA PRO A 254 3.93 -16.01 13.04
C PRO A 254 3.65 -14.56 12.64
N LEU A 255 3.90 -14.21 11.37
CA LEU A 255 3.61 -12.86 10.88
C LEU A 255 2.13 -12.77 10.49
N ASN A 256 1.36 -12.01 11.28
CA ASN A 256 -0.07 -11.78 11.01
C ASN A 256 -0.28 -10.68 9.95
N GLY A 257 -1.43 -10.71 9.26
CA GLY A 257 -1.82 -9.72 8.26
C GLY A 257 -1.12 -9.85 6.90
N THR A 258 -0.46 -10.98 6.63
CA THR A 258 0.09 -11.28 5.30
C THR A 258 -1.01 -11.76 4.35
N ARG A 259 -0.93 -11.37 3.08
CA ARG A 259 -1.93 -11.70 2.05
C ARG A 259 -1.36 -12.66 1.01
N ALA A 260 -2.13 -13.68 0.63
CA ALA A 260 -1.85 -14.50 -0.53
C ALA A 260 -2.26 -13.79 -1.85
N PRO A 261 -1.74 -14.23 -3.01
CA PRO A 261 -2.18 -13.76 -4.32
C PRO A 261 -3.72 -13.79 -4.51
N ARG A 262 -4.29 -12.89 -5.33
CA ARG A 262 -5.76 -12.90 -5.61
C ARG A 262 -6.23 -14.20 -6.27
N ASN A 263 -5.38 -14.83 -7.08
CA ASN A 263 -5.65 -16.11 -7.73
C ASN A 263 -5.20 -17.31 -6.86
N ASN A 264 -4.97 -17.11 -5.57
CA ASN A 264 -4.53 -18.17 -4.68
C ASN A 264 -5.58 -19.28 -4.60
N THR A 265 -5.17 -20.49 -4.97
CA THR A 265 -6.04 -21.68 -4.98
C THR A 265 -5.65 -22.73 -3.93
N ILE A 266 -4.63 -22.43 -3.11
CA ILE A 266 -4.08 -23.36 -2.12
C ILE A 266 -4.09 -22.76 -0.71
N PRO A 267 -4.12 -23.58 0.34
CA PRO A 267 -3.92 -23.13 1.72
C PRO A 267 -2.56 -22.49 1.89
N THR A 268 -2.53 -21.32 2.51
CA THR A 268 -1.30 -20.55 2.74
C THR A 268 -1.24 -20.14 4.20
N LEU A 269 -0.30 -20.71 4.95
CA LEU A 269 -0.13 -20.48 6.39
C LEU A 269 1.24 -19.90 6.70
N PHE A 270 1.29 -19.04 7.71
CA PHE A 270 2.51 -18.51 8.27
C PHE A 270 2.76 -19.12 9.64
N LEU A 271 3.89 -19.80 9.81
CA LEU A 271 4.29 -20.51 11.01
C LEU A 271 5.30 -19.69 11.83
N SER A 272 5.33 -19.93 13.13
CA SER A 272 6.41 -19.42 13.98
C SER A 272 7.75 -20.03 13.56
N TYR A 273 8.86 -19.38 13.90
CA TYR A 273 10.20 -19.92 13.65
C TYR A 273 10.36 -21.30 14.32
N GLU A 274 9.91 -21.42 15.57
CA GLU A 274 9.99 -22.67 16.34
C GLU A 274 9.20 -23.80 15.65
N THR A 275 7.96 -23.54 15.23
CA THR A 275 7.12 -24.52 14.54
C THR A 275 7.80 -24.99 13.25
N GLY A 276 8.25 -24.08 12.39
CA GLY A 276 8.90 -24.45 11.13
C GLY A 276 10.20 -25.23 11.32
N LYS A 277 11.03 -24.83 12.29
CA LYS A 277 12.26 -25.57 12.65
C LYS A 277 11.96 -26.96 13.18
N ARG A 278 10.92 -27.11 13.99
CA ARG A 278 10.51 -28.40 14.54
C ARG A 278 10.10 -29.38 13.45
N LEU A 279 9.37 -28.92 12.43
CA LEU A 279 9.04 -29.75 11.25
C LEU A 279 10.28 -30.33 10.58
N ILE A 280 11.38 -29.57 10.53
CA ILE A 280 12.64 -30.01 9.92
C ILE A 280 13.41 -30.96 10.85
N VAL A 281 13.57 -30.59 12.13
CA VAL A 281 14.36 -31.37 13.10
C VAL A 281 13.72 -32.73 13.40
N GLU A 282 12.40 -32.81 13.45
CA GLU A 282 11.67 -34.07 13.67
C GLU A 282 11.51 -34.91 12.40
N ASN A 283 12.09 -34.47 11.27
CA ASN A 283 12.04 -35.16 9.97
C ASN A 283 10.59 -35.56 9.58
N VAL A 284 9.67 -34.61 9.73
CA VAL A 284 8.24 -34.81 9.47
C VAL A 284 8.04 -35.14 7.99
N THR A 285 7.46 -36.30 7.71
CA THR A 285 7.22 -36.73 6.33
C THR A 285 5.79 -36.46 5.88
N ARG A 286 4.82 -36.30 6.81
CA ARG A 286 3.41 -36.07 6.48
C ARG A 286 2.79 -34.99 7.35
N ILE A 287 1.96 -34.15 6.72
CA ILE A 287 1.19 -33.08 7.36
C ILE A 287 -0.30 -33.39 7.26
N TYR A 288 -0.99 -33.24 8.40
CA TYR A 288 -2.43 -33.18 8.50
C TYR A 288 -2.81 -31.75 8.88
N LEU A 289 -3.64 -31.10 8.07
CA LEU A 289 -4.10 -29.75 8.32
C LEU A 289 -5.61 -29.78 8.52
N ARG A 290 -6.10 -29.14 9.57
CA ARG A 290 -7.52 -28.88 9.73
C ARG A 290 -7.73 -27.42 10.06
N ILE A 291 -8.41 -26.72 9.17
CA ILE A 291 -8.73 -25.31 9.32
C ILE A 291 -10.23 -25.17 9.39
N GLU A 292 -10.67 -24.69 10.53
CA GLU A 292 -12.06 -24.38 10.80
C GLU A 292 -12.24 -22.87 10.70
N PHE A 293 -13.32 -22.44 10.06
CA PHE A 293 -13.74 -21.06 10.05
C PHE A 293 -15.06 -20.92 10.79
N GLN A 294 -15.15 -19.94 11.69
CA GLN A 294 -16.42 -19.49 12.24
C GLN A 294 -16.99 -18.39 11.35
N SER A 295 -18.27 -18.51 10.99
CA SER A 295 -19.00 -17.42 10.35
C SER A 295 -19.36 -16.38 11.42
N LEU A 296 -19.02 -15.13 11.17
CA LEU A 296 -19.45 -14.00 11.98
C LEU A 296 -20.61 -13.27 11.29
N PRO A 297 -21.36 -12.43 12.04
CA PRO A 297 -22.30 -11.51 11.41
C PRO A 297 -21.61 -10.69 10.32
N PRO A 298 -22.23 -10.56 9.13
CA PRO A 298 -21.64 -9.82 8.03
C PRO A 298 -21.42 -8.37 8.43
N MET A 299 -20.32 -7.80 7.95
CA MET A 299 -20.04 -6.38 8.09
C MET A 299 -20.78 -5.63 6.98
N ILE A 300 -21.51 -4.59 7.30
CA ILE A 300 -22.09 -3.73 6.26
C ILE A 300 -21.03 -2.73 5.80
N VAL A 301 -20.72 -2.75 4.51
CA VAL A 301 -19.81 -1.81 3.85
C VAL A 301 -20.61 -0.92 2.92
N THR A 302 -20.09 0.27 2.63
CA THR A 302 -20.82 1.32 1.91
C THR A 302 -20.01 1.80 0.71
N ASN A 303 -20.65 1.84 -0.47
CA ASN A 303 -20.23 2.70 -1.58
C ASN A 303 -20.98 4.04 -1.47
N VAL A 304 -20.38 5.13 -1.95
CA VAL A 304 -21.10 6.38 -2.18
C VAL A 304 -20.97 6.78 -3.65
N CYS A 305 -22.07 7.15 -4.30
CA CYS A 305 -22.04 7.70 -5.64
C CYS A 305 -22.79 9.03 -5.73
N ALA A 306 -22.42 9.84 -6.71
CA ALA A 306 -23.07 11.10 -7.06
C ALA A 306 -23.28 11.18 -8.57
N ASP A 307 -24.55 11.20 -8.99
CA ASP A 307 -24.97 11.36 -10.37
C ASP A 307 -25.18 12.84 -10.69
N THR A 308 -24.62 13.33 -11.79
CA THR A 308 -25.00 14.65 -12.32
C THR A 308 -26.48 14.66 -12.68
N LYS A 309 -27.18 15.75 -12.35
CA LYS A 309 -28.56 16.00 -12.83
C LYS A 309 -28.61 16.37 -14.32
N SER A 310 -27.47 16.76 -14.89
CA SER A 310 -27.28 17.05 -16.32
C SER A 310 -26.76 15.83 -17.08
N GLY A 311 -26.97 15.83 -18.40
CA GLY A 311 -26.58 14.73 -19.28
C GLY A 311 -27.63 13.62 -19.38
N ASN A 312 -27.50 12.75 -20.39
CA ASN A 312 -28.44 11.65 -20.61
C ASN A 312 -28.14 10.47 -19.65
N PRO A 313 -29.10 10.03 -18.82
CA PRO A 313 -28.90 8.91 -17.91
C PRO A 313 -28.71 7.55 -18.60
N ASN A 314 -29.13 7.42 -19.87
CA ASN A 314 -28.94 6.20 -20.68
C ASN A 314 -27.54 6.13 -21.33
N ARG A 315 -26.70 7.13 -21.06
CA ARG A 315 -25.30 7.22 -21.49
C ARG A 315 -24.48 7.71 -20.31
N THR A 316 -24.22 6.82 -19.36
CA THR A 316 -23.54 7.17 -18.11
C THR A 316 -22.06 6.84 -18.18
N ILE A 317 -21.23 7.84 -17.87
CA ILE A 317 -19.80 7.71 -17.60
C ILE A 317 -19.66 7.45 -16.10
N VAL A 318 -19.24 6.25 -15.73
CA VAL A 318 -18.96 5.91 -14.33
C VAL A 318 -17.51 6.27 -14.03
N VAL A 319 -17.28 7.12 -13.03
CA VAL A 319 -15.94 7.55 -12.59
C VAL A 319 -15.67 6.97 -11.21
N GLY A 320 -14.69 6.08 -11.10
CA GLY A 320 -14.45 5.26 -9.91
C GLY A 320 -13.11 5.54 -9.23
N SER A 321 -13.12 5.46 -7.89
CA SER A 321 -11.93 5.40 -7.02
C SER A 321 -12.32 4.74 -5.71
N HIS A 322 -11.61 3.76 -5.18
CA HIS A 322 -12.00 3.18 -3.88
C HIS A 322 -11.76 4.10 -2.69
N SER A 323 -12.53 3.85 -1.64
CA SER A 323 -12.61 4.65 -0.42
C SER A 323 -11.91 4.00 0.76
N ASP A 324 -11.64 2.70 0.72
CA ASP A 324 -10.89 2.01 1.76
C ASP A 324 -9.38 2.10 1.56
N SER A 325 -8.63 1.74 2.60
CA SER A 325 -7.20 1.49 2.58
C SER A 325 -6.94 0.10 3.16
N VAL A 326 -5.74 -0.44 2.99
CA VAL A 326 -5.32 -1.57 3.83
C VAL A 326 -5.29 -1.20 5.31
N ALA A 327 -5.42 -2.20 6.17
CA ALA A 327 -5.25 -2.04 7.62
C ALA A 327 -3.82 -1.65 8.03
N ALA A 328 -2.84 -1.95 7.17
CA ALA A 328 -1.43 -1.71 7.45
C ALA A 328 -1.03 -0.22 7.40
N GLY A 329 -1.81 0.65 6.74
CA GLY A 329 -1.40 2.03 6.49
C GLY A 329 -2.55 3.01 6.26
N PRO A 330 -2.24 4.31 6.16
CA PRO A 330 -3.23 5.35 5.91
C PRO A 330 -3.78 5.31 4.48
N GLY A 331 -2.98 4.84 3.51
CA GLY A 331 -3.41 4.69 2.13
C GLY A 331 -3.61 6.04 1.42
N LEU A 332 -2.76 7.04 1.65
CA LEU A 332 -2.98 8.38 1.08
C LEU A 332 -2.68 8.46 -0.42
N ASN A 333 -1.76 7.64 -0.94
CA ASN A 333 -1.70 7.39 -2.38
C ASN A 333 -2.71 6.31 -2.76
N ASP A 334 -2.75 5.20 -2.02
CA ASP A 334 -3.59 4.02 -2.27
C ASP A 334 -4.77 3.88 -1.29
N ASN A 335 -5.97 4.36 -1.63
CA ASN A 335 -6.33 5.20 -2.77
C ASN A 335 -6.84 6.58 -2.33
N GLY A 336 -6.08 7.27 -1.48
CA GLY A 336 -6.44 8.62 -1.04
C GLY A 336 -6.38 9.60 -2.20
N SER A 337 -5.38 9.45 -3.06
CA SER A 337 -5.09 10.34 -4.19
C SER A 337 -6.17 10.28 -5.26
N GLY A 338 -6.58 9.10 -5.70
CA GLY A 338 -7.72 8.95 -6.61
C GLY A 338 -9.02 9.45 -5.98
N MET A 339 -9.29 9.09 -4.73
CA MET A 339 -10.49 9.53 -4.00
C MET A 339 -10.59 11.06 -3.88
N ALA A 340 -9.52 11.76 -3.48
CA ALA A 340 -9.51 13.22 -3.40
C ALA A 340 -9.51 13.88 -4.78
N GLY A 341 -8.80 13.31 -5.75
CA GLY A 341 -8.74 13.82 -7.12
C GLY A 341 -10.11 13.79 -7.79
N THR A 342 -10.81 12.66 -7.73
CA THR A 342 -12.17 12.52 -8.28
C THR A 342 -13.18 13.38 -7.54
N LEU A 343 -13.03 13.57 -6.22
CA LEU A 343 -13.86 14.50 -5.44
C LEU A 343 -13.65 15.95 -5.90
N ALA A 344 -12.39 16.38 -6.07
CA ALA A 344 -12.09 17.72 -6.53
C ALA A 344 -12.66 17.97 -7.94
N ILE A 345 -12.56 16.99 -8.85
CA ILE A 345 -13.19 17.05 -10.17
C ILE A 345 -14.71 17.20 -10.03
N ALA A 346 -15.36 16.37 -9.20
CA ALA A 346 -16.81 16.41 -9.01
C ALA A 346 -17.29 17.78 -8.49
N LEU A 347 -16.64 18.33 -7.47
CA LEU A 347 -17.00 19.63 -6.89
C LEU A 347 -16.76 20.78 -7.87
N ASN A 348 -15.67 20.75 -8.63
CA ASN A 348 -15.41 21.76 -9.64
C ASN A 348 -16.40 21.68 -10.82
N LEU A 349 -16.74 20.47 -11.25
CA LEU A 349 -17.78 20.24 -12.25
C LEU A 349 -19.13 20.78 -11.75
N ALA A 350 -19.51 20.54 -10.49
CA ALA A 350 -20.75 21.06 -9.93
C ALA A 350 -20.82 22.59 -10.01
N ARG A 351 -19.73 23.28 -9.68
CA ARG A 351 -19.63 24.74 -9.83
C ARG A 351 -19.82 25.19 -11.27
N LEU A 352 -19.18 24.52 -12.23
CA LEU A 352 -19.34 24.82 -13.66
C LEU A 352 -20.78 24.59 -14.14
N LEU A 353 -21.44 23.54 -13.67
CA LEU A 353 -22.83 23.24 -14.02
C LEU A 353 -23.82 24.31 -13.53
N VAL A 354 -23.55 24.95 -12.38
CA VAL A 354 -24.40 26.01 -11.82
C VAL A 354 -24.08 27.38 -12.43
N HIS A 355 -22.81 27.69 -12.63
CA HIS A 355 -22.35 29.06 -12.91
C HIS A 355 -21.97 29.32 -14.37
N SER A 356 -22.24 28.38 -15.28
CA SER A 356 -21.93 28.55 -16.70
C SER A 356 -22.90 27.79 -17.60
N ASN A 357 -22.74 27.89 -18.92
CA ASN A 357 -23.53 27.13 -19.89
C ASN A 357 -23.08 25.67 -20.06
N TYR A 358 -22.16 25.20 -19.21
CA TYR A 358 -21.52 23.88 -19.33
C TYR A 358 -22.52 22.72 -19.36
N ALA A 359 -23.61 22.81 -18.59
CA ALA A 359 -24.66 21.79 -18.58
C ALA A 359 -25.32 21.55 -19.95
N ARG A 360 -25.36 22.57 -20.83
CA ARG A 360 -25.95 22.45 -22.18
C ARG A 360 -25.10 21.62 -23.13
N ASN A 361 -23.81 21.50 -22.86
CA ASN A 361 -22.87 20.76 -23.68
C ASN A 361 -22.68 19.32 -23.17
N MET A 362 -23.28 18.96 -22.02
CA MET A 362 -23.22 17.60 -21.49
C MET A 362 -24.28 16.72 -22.15
N HIS A 363 -23.82 15.78 -22.98
CA HIS A 363 -24.65 14.78 -23.63
C HIS A 363 -24.74 13.48 -22.83
N SER A 364 -23.74 13.17 -22.01
CA SER A 364 -23.69 11.98 -21.15
C SER A 364 -23.77 12.35 -19.67
N ARG A 365 -24.48 11.55 -18.87
CA ARG A 365 -24.48 11.70 -17.41
C ARG A 365 -23.12 11.26 -16.85
N ILE A 366 -22.61 11.95 -15.84
CA ILE A 366 -21.42 11.51 -15.10
C ILE A 366 -21.88 10.98 -13.73
N LYS A 367 -21.42 9.79 -13.36
CA LYS A 367 -21.66 9.15 -12.06
C LYS A 367 -20.32 8.94 -11.37
N PHE A 368 -19.99 9.79 -10.40
CA PHE A 368 -18.82 9.57 -9.55
C PHE A 368 -19.17 8.52 -8.50
N CYS A 369 -18.29 7.55 -8.26
CA CYS A 369 -18.49 6.49 -7.29
C CYS A 369 -17.21 6.22 -6.51
N TRP A 370 -17.37 6.13 -5.20
CA TRP A 370 -16.33 5.73 -4.27
C TRP A 370 -16.65 4.34 -3.71
N TRP A 371 -15.85 3.36 -4.10
CA TRP A 371 -16.09 1.95 -3.83
C TRP A 371 -15.55 1.54 -2.46
N GLY A 372 -16.30 0.79 -1.69
CA GLY A 372 -15.84 0.22 -0.43
C GLY A 372 -15.30 -1.20 -0.63
N GLY A 373 -14.20 -1.54 0.02
CA GLY A 373 -13.69 -2.91 0.07
C GLY A 373 -12.99 -3.36 -1.22
N GLU A 374 -12.34 -2.44 -1.93
CA GLU A 374 -11.47 -2.79 -3.06
C GLU A 374 -10.36 -3.73 -2.57
N GLU A 375 -9.76 -3.38 -1.43
CA GLU A 375 -8.59 -4.06 -0.88
C GLU A 375 -8.89 -5.51 -0.48
N ALA A 376 -10.15 -5.74 -0.12
CA ALA A 376 -10.71 -7.04 0.21
C ALA A 376 -11.17 -7.83 -1.02
N GLY A 377 -10.92 -7.34 -2.24
CA GLY A 377 -11.18 -8.03 -3.50
C GLY A 377 -12.29 -7.42 -4.35
N LEU A 378 -12.29 -6.10 -4.54
CA LEU A 378 -13.24 -5.34 -5.37
C LEU A 378 -14.70 -5.44 -4.90
N LEU A 379 -14.92 -5.60 -3.59
CA LEU A 379 -16.23 -6.01 -3.07
C LEU A 379 -17.34 -5.01 -3.43
N GLY A 380 -17.07 -3.72 -3.30
CA GLY A 380 -18.03 -2.66 -3.60
C GLY A 380 -18.38 -2.55 -5.08
N ALA A 381 -17.38 -2.56 -5.97
CA ALA A 381 -17.62 -2.52 -7.42
C ALA A 381 -18.30 -3.81 -7.92
N LYS A 382 -17.94 -4.99 -7.38
CA LYS A 382 -18.60 -6.26 -7.69
C LYS A 382 -20.06 -6.26 -7.28
N ASP A 383 -20.37 -5.84 -6.05
CA ASP A 383 -21.75 -5.76 -5.58
C ASP A 383 -22.58 -4.78 -6.42
N PHE A 384 -22.01 -3.62 -6.75
CA PHE A 384 -22.66 -2.60 -7.58
C PHE A 384 -22.99 -3.13 -8.98
N VAL A 385 -21.99 -3.69 -9.69
CA VAL A 385 -22.18 -4.25 -11.03
C VAL A 385 -23.15 -5.43 -11.02
N GLN A 386 -23.04 -6.32 -10.03
CA GLN A 386 -23.94 -7.46 -9.91
C GLN A 386 -25.39 -7.03 -9.70
N LYS A 387 -25.64 -6.03 -8.85
CA LYS A 387 -26.99 -5.47 -8.64
C LYS A 387 -27.51 -4.80 -9.91
N ALA A 388 -26.68 -3.97 -10.56
CA ALA A 388 -27.04 -3.32 -11.82
C ALA A 388 -27.36 -4.33 -12.94
N LYS A 389 -26.66 -5.48 -12.95
CA LYS A 389 -26.96 -6.57 -13.88
C LYS A 389 -28.30 -7.23 -13.60
N VAL A 390 -28.60 -7.47 -12.31
CA VAL A 390 -29.84 -8.12 -11.88
C VAL A 390 -31.06 -7.23 -12.11
N ASP A 391 -30.93 -5.92 -11.86
CA ASP A 391 -32.03 -4.96 -12.05
C ASP A 391 -32.13 -4.39 -13.49
N GLY A 392 -31.18 -4.74 -14.36
CA GLY A 392 -31.13 -4.32 -15.76
C GLY A 392 -30.50 -2.95 -15.99
N SER A 393 -30.18 -2.18 -14.95
CA SER A 393 -29.61 -0.83 -15.08
C SER A 393 -28.16 -0.79 -15.59
N LEU A 394 -27.49 -1.94 -15.70
CA LEU A 394 -26.15 -2.05 -16.26
C LEU A 394 -26.05 -1.50 -17.69
N GLU A 395 -27.12 -1.61 -18.48
CA GLU A 395 -27.17 -1.10 -19.85
C GLU A 395 -27.08 0.44 -19.96
N LEU A 396 -27.30 1.16 -18.86
CA LEU A 396 -27.19 2.61 -18.78
C LEU A 396 -25.72 3.08 -18.71
N TYR A 397 -24.78 2.17 -18.44
CA TYR A 397 -23.37 2.49 -18.21
C TYR A 397 -22.57 2.24 -19.49
N SER A 398 -22.13 3.32 -20.13
CA SER A 398 -21.38 3.26 -21.39
C SER A 398 -19.91 2.92 -21.17
N VAL A 399 -19.32 3.52 -20.13
CA VAL A 399 -17.87 3.48 -19.85
C VAL A 399 -17.61 3.58 -18.35
N ASN A 400 -16.54 2.92 -17.89
CA ASN A 400 -15.96 3.12 -16.57
C ASN A 400 -14.55 3.73 -16.69
N LEU A 401 -14.33 4.84 -15.98
CA LEU A 401 -13.02 5.46 -15.81
C LEU A 401 -12.54 5.24 -14.37
N ASN A 402 -11.42 4.54 -14.20
CA ASN A 402 -10.90 4.20 -12.89
C ASN A 402 -9.64 5.00 -12.55
N PHE A 403 -9.69 5.67 -11.41
CA PHE A 403 -8.62 6.52 -10.90
C PHE A 403 -8.24 6.04 -9.51
N ASP A 404 -7.15 5.27 -9.48
CA ASP A 404 -6.63 4.65 -8.28
C ASP A 404 -5.47 5.50 -7.72
N MET A 405 -4.28 4.95 -7.61
CA MET A 405 -3.09 5.67 -7.19
C MET A 405 -2.64 6.70 -8.25
N LEU A 406 -2.86 7.99 -7.98
CA LEU A 406 -2.54 9.10 -8.88
C LEU A 406 -1.31 9.91 -8.44
N ALA A 407 -0.60 9.53 -7.38
CA ALA A 407 0.42 10.40 -6.77
C ALA A 407 1.71 9.68 -6.28
N SER A 408 2.07 8.55 -6.88
CA SER A 408 3.25 7.77 -6.45
C SER A 408 4.56 8.58 -6.45
N PRO A 409 5.46 8.38 -5.48
CA PRO A 409 6.69 9.19 -5.35
C PRO A 409 7.64 9.03 -6.55
N ASN A 410 7.80 7.80 -7.05
CA ASN A 410 8.66 7.44 -8.17
C ASN A 410 7.85 7.21 -9.47
N PHE A 411 6.74 7.95 -9.61
CA PHE A 411 5.67 7.78 -10.59
C PHE A 411 6.10 7.45 -12.03
N ILE A 412 5.20 6.74 -12.71
CA ILE A 412 4.96 6.92 -14.15
C ILE A 412 3.65 7.69 -14.36
N PHE A 413 3.49 8.37 -15.50
CA PHE A 413 2.17 8.74 -16.01
C PHE A 413 1.59 7.51 -16.74
N GLY A 414 1.13 6.54 -15.96
CA GLY A 414 0.65 5.26 -16.46
C GLY A 414 -0.78 5.35 -16.99
N ILE A 415 -1.01 4.73 -18.16
CA ILE A 415 -2.30 4.60 -18.83
C ILE A 415 -2.66 3.13 -18.91
N TYR A 416 -3.86 2.75 -18.48
CA TYR A 416 -4.33 1.37 -18.69
C TYR A 416 -4.36 1.04 -20.18
N ASP A 417 -3.60 0.01 -20.58
CA ASP A 417 -3.49 -0.38 -21.98
C ASP A 417 -4.63 -1.31 -22.39
N GLY A 418 -5.60 -0.75 -23.11
CA GLY A 418 -6.76 -1.45 -23.67
C GLY A 418 -6.40 -2.68 -24.50
N LYS A 419 -5.21 -2.74 -25.09
CA LYS A 419 -4.75 -3.89 -25.89
C LYS A 419 -4.33 -5.08 -25.03
N THR A 420 -4.05 -4.83 -23.76
CA THR A 420 -3.60 -5.82 -22.77
C THR A 420 -4.65 -6.10 -21.70
N ALA A 421 -5.88 -5.61 -21.87
CA ALA A 421 -7.03 -6.00 -21.06
C ALA A 421 -7.08 -7.54 -20.96
N ASP A 422 -6.92 -8.10 -19.76
CA ASP A 422 -6.65 -9.55 -19.57
C ASP A 422 -7.60 -10.42 -20.41
N ASN A 423 -6.99 -11.19 -21.31
CA ASN A 423 -7.58 -11.56 -22.60
C ASN A 423 -8.31 -12.92 -22.58
N VAL A 424 -8.50 -13.54 -21.40
CA VAL A 424 -9.20 -14.83 -21.27
C VAL A 424 -10.67 -14.67 -20.87
N THR A 425 -11.05 -13.56 -20.21
CA THR A 425 -12.41 -13.35 -19.70
C THR A 425 -13.04 -12.02 -20.12
N THR A 426 -12.27 -11.06 -20.64
CA THR A 426 -12.80 -9.77 -21.09
C THR A 426 -13.64 -9.95 -22.36
N PRO A 427 -14.95 -9.59 -22.35
CA PRO A 427 -15.77 -9.65 -23.55
C PRO A 427 -15.21 -8.74 -24.65
N LEU A 428 -15.07 -9.28 -25.87
CA LEU A 428 -14.48 -8.57 -27.03
C LEU A 428 -15.12 -7.20 -27.29
N ARG A 429 -16.40 -7.04 -26.94
CA ARG A 429 -17.13 -5.78 -27.11
C ARG A 429 -16.50 -4.61 -26.34
N ALA A 430 -15.83 -4.83 -25.21
CA ALA A 430 -15.24 -3.76 -24.41
C ALA A 430 -13.95 -3.18 -25.02
N LEU A 431 -13.24 -3.97 -25.85
CA LEU A 431 -11.88 -3.67 -26.29
C LEU A 431 -11.77 -2.42 -27.17
N PRO A 432 -12.64 -2.18 -28.18
CA PRO A 432 -12.55 -0.98 -29.02
C PRO A 432 -12.63 0.32 -28.21
N GLY A 433 -13.58 0.39 -27.26
CA GLY A 433 -13.74 1.55 -26.39
C GLY A 433 -12.54 1.74 -25.46
N SER A 434 -12.06 0.67 -24.84
CA SER A 434 -10.86 0.70 -24.00
C SER A 434 -9.62 1.18 -24.77
N ASN A 435 -9.42 0.71 -26.00
CA ASN A 435 -8.30 1.16 -26.85
C ASN A 435 -8.40 2.66 -27.21
N ARG A 436 -9.61 3.16 -27.46
CA ARG A 436 -9.84 4.59 -27.69
C ARG A 436 -9.57 5.42 -26.45
N LEU A 437 -9.91 4.92 -25.25
CA LEU A 437 -9.57 5.58 -23.99
C LEU A 437 -8.05 5.64 -23.78
N THR A 438 -7.33 4.55 -24.06
CA THR A 438 -5.86 4.55 -24.05
C THR A 438 -5.30 5.65 -24.95
N THR A 439 -5.83 5.77 -26.18
CA THR A 439 -5.42 6.80 -27.14
C THR A 439 -5.77 8.22 -26.66
N LEU A 440 -6.97 8.41 -26.08
CA LEU A 440 -7.39 9.70 -25.53
C LEU A 440 -6.43 10.21 -24.44
N PHE A 441 -5.97 9.31 -23.57
CA PHE A 441 -5.00 9.66 -22.53
C PHE A 441 -3.61 9.91 -23.10
N SER A 442 -3.09 9.08 -24.01
CA SER A 442 -1.76 9.29 -24.60
C SER A 442 -1.71 10.62 -25.36
N ASP A 443 -2.75 10.92 -26.14
CA ASP A 443 -2.87 12.19 -26.87
C ASP A 443 -2.92 13.39 -25.92
N TYR A 444 -3.48 13.24 -24.72
CA TYR A 444 -3.45 14.30 -23.70
C TYR A 444 -2.02 14.53 -23.20
N PHE A 445 -1.30 13.49 -22.81
CA PHE A 445 0.07 13.65 -22.31
C PHE A 445 1.03 14.17 -23.41
N ASP A 446 0.90 13.68 -24.64
CA ASP A 446 1.70 14.12 -25.79
C ASP A 446 1.50 15.63 -26.07
N ARG A 447 0.24 16.10 -26.09
CA ARG A 447 -0.08 17.52 -26.27
C ARG A 447 0.42 18.41 -25.14
N ASN A 448 0.57 17.86 -23.94
CA ASN A 448 1.10 18.58 -22.79
C ASN A 448 2.62 18.38 -22.61
N HIS A 449 3.29 17.73 -23.56
CA HIS A 449 4.72 17.43 -23.51
C HIS A 449 5.16 16.65 -22.26
N LEU A 450 4.29 15.76 -21.78
CA LEU A 450 4.55 14.90 -20.62
C LEU A 450 4.89 13.48 -21.11
N PRO A 451 5.81 12.77 -20.43
CA PRO A 451 6.01 11.35 -20.70
C PRO A 451 4.75 10.57 -20.30
N TRP A 452 4.63 9.36 -20.83
CA TRP A 452 3.65 8.39 -20.36
C TRP A 452 4.17 6.97 -20.59
N ASP A 453 3.50 6.02 -19.94
CA ASP A 453 3.75 4.59 -20.05
C ASP A 453 2.43 3.83 -20.08
N HIS A 454 2.45 2.64 -20.69
CA HIS A 454 1.38 1.68 -20.48
C HIS A 454 1.54 1.02 -19.10
N THR A 455 0.42 0.83 -18.43
CA THR A 455 0.33 0.05 -17.20
C THR A 455 -0.63 -1.11 -17.38
N GLU A 456 -0.44 -2.15 -16.58
CA GLU A 456 -1.19 -3.39 -16.65
C GLU A 456 -2.70 -3.15 -16.53
N PHE A 457 -3.47 -3.74 -17.44
CA PHE A 457 -4.93 -3.67 -17.45
C PHE A 457 -5.56 -5.02 -17.05
N SER A 458 -5.13 -5.53 -15.89
CA SER A 458 -5.38 -6.90 -15.43
C SER A 458 -6.74 -7.15 -14.77
N GLY A 459 -7.58 -6.12 -14.60
CA GLY A 459 -8.83 -6.24 -13.83
C GLY A 459 -8.61 -6.18 -12.31
N ARG A 460 -7.41 -5.76 -11.86
CA ARG A 460 -7.02 -5.76 -10.45
C ARG A 460 -7.54 -4.59 -9.61
N SER A 461 -8.20 -3.60 -10.22
CA SER A 461 -8.85 -2.46 -9.55
C SER A 461 -10.35 -2.40 -9.94
N ASP A 462 -11.10 -1.41 -9.48
CA ASP A 462 -12.57 -1.39 -9.54
C ASP A 462 -13.18 -1.32 -10.95
N TYR A 463 -12.37 -1.11 -12.00
CA TYR A 463 -12.81 -1.28 -13.38
C TYR A 463 -13.06 -2.75 -13.74
N GLY A 464 -12.46 -3.71 -13.02
CA GLY A 464 -12.48 -5.14 -13.34
C GLY A 464 -13.90 -5.71 -13.47
N PRO A 465 -14.81 -5.49 -12.51
CA PRO A 465 -16.19 -5.95 -12.59
C PRO A 465 -16.96 -5.37 -13.79
N PHE A 466 -16.72 -4.11 -14.16
CA PHE A 466 -17.33 -3.49 -15.33
C PHE A 466 -16.80 -4.10 -16.63
N LEU A 467 -15.47 -4.27 -16.71
CA LEU A 467 -14.77 -4.85 -17.85
C LEU A 467 -15.22 -6.30 -18.08
N ALA A 468 -15.42 -7.08 -17.01
CA ALA A 468 -15.90 -8.46 -17.07
C ALA A 468 -17.33 -8.56 -17.65
N GLU A 469 -18.15 -7.53 -17.47
CA GLU A 469 -19.47 -7.43 -18.09
C GLU A 469 -19.42 -6.77 -19.48
N GLY A 470 -18.23 -6.49 -20.02
CA GLY A 470 -18.05 -5.95 -21.36
C GLY A 470 -18.37 -4.47 -21.49
N ILE A 471 -18.32 -3.71 -20.40
CA ILE A 471 -18.31 -2.24 -20.43
C ILE A 471 -16.88 -1.80 -20.75
N ALA A 472 -16.71 -0.86 -21.69
CA ALA A 472 -15.42 -0.27 -21.98
C ALA A 472 -14.85 0.41 -20.72
N CYS A 473 -13.60 0.10 -20.40
CA CYS A 473 -12.93 0.64 -19.23
C CYS A 473 -11.64 1.37 -19.63
N GLY A 474 -11.25 2.37 -18.85
CA GLY A 474 -9.97 3.07 -19.00
C GLY A 474 -9.60 3.79 -17.72
N GLY A 475 -8.45 4.47 -17.70
CA GLY A 475 -8.00 5.17 -16.51
C GLY A 475 -6.50 5.36 -16.45
N LEU A 476 -6.07 5.87 -15.29
CA LEU A 476 -4.70 6.29 -15.04
C LEU A 476 -4.18 5.67 -13.75
N PHE A 477 -2.87 5.46 -13.70
CA PHE A 477 -2.18 4.87 -12.56
C PHE A 477 -0.74 5.35 -12.50
N THR A 478 -0.25 5.70 -11.31
CA THR A 478 1.13 6.17 -11.13
C THR A 478 2.13 5.07 -10.78
N GLY A 479 1.66 3.85 -10.57
CA GLY A 479 2.46 2.70 -10.17
C GLY A 479 2.23 2.28 -8.72
N ALA A 480 2.65 1.05 -8.39
CA ALA A 480 2.69 0.53 -7.03
C ALA A 480 4.05 -0.13 -6.76
N ASP A 481 4.08 -1.44 -6.60
CA ASP A 481 5.27 -2.22 -6.29
C ASP A 481 6.15 -2.54 -7.51
N ASP A 482 5.72 -2.16 -8.73
CA ASP A 482 6.49 -2.30 -9.96
C ASP A 482 7.82 -1.53 -9.88
N ILE A 483 8.87 -2.09 -10.48
CA ILE A 483 10.21 -1.48 -10.50
C ILE A 483 10.36 -0.56 -11.69
N LYS A 484 10.78 0.69 -11.45
CA LYS A 484 11.07 1.63 -12.53
C LYS A 484 12.26 1.18 -13.36
N SER A 485 12.05 1.06 -14.67
CA SER A 485 13.08 0.64 -15.62
C SER A 485 14.03 1.79 -15.99
N GLN A 486 15.20 1.44 -16.53
CA GLN A 486 16.14 2.42 -17.07
C GLN A 486 15.53 3.24 -18.21
N GLU A 487 14.76 2.59 -19.09
CA GLU A 487 14.10 3.25 -20.22
C GLU A 487 13.06 4.29 -19.74
N GLN A 488 12.25 3.92 -18.74
CA GLN A 488 11.30 4.84 -18.12
C GLN A 488 12.03 6.05 -17.53
N ARG A 489 13.06 5.84 -16.72
CA ARG A 489 13.83 6.94 -16.13
C ARG A 489 14.44 7.84 -17.19
N ASP A 490 15.00 7.31 -18.27
CA ASP A 490 15.64 8.10 -19.31
C ASP A 490 14.63 8.94 -20.10
N ARG A 491 13.44 8.37 -20.39
CA ARG A 491 12.33 9.10 -21.02
C ARG A 491 11.86 10.26 -20.14
N TYR A 492 11.72 10.05 -18.83
CA TYR A 492 11.24 11.08 -17.91
C TYR A 492 12.32 12.13 -17.65
N TYR A 493 13.60 11.74 -17.59
CA TYR A 493 14.71 12.68 -17.54
C TYR A 493 14.71 13.63 -18.74
N LYS A 494 14.49 13.09 -19.94
CA LYS A 494 14.46 13.89 -21.18
C LYS A 494 13.35 14.94 -21.17
N LEU A 495 12.17 14.61 -20.65
CA LEU A 495 10.99 15.49 -20.72
C LEU A 495 10.79 16.36 -19.45
N LEU A 496 11.15 15.85 -18.27
CA LEU A 496 10.87 16.50 -16.98
C LEU A 496 12.15 16.93 -16.22
N GLY A 497 13.33 16.54 -16.71
CA GLY A 497 14.61 16.81 -16.06
C GLY A 497 14.94 15.86 -14.91
N SER A 498 16.11 16.06 -14.31
CA SER A 498 16.69 15.15 -13.30
C SER A 498 15.84 14.98 -12.04
N THR A 499 15.17 16.03 -11.59
CA THR A 499 14.44 16.04 -10.31
C THR A 499 13.17 15.21 -10.36
N LEU A 500 12.54 15.07 -11.54
CA LEU A 500 11.27 14.37 -11.73
C LEU A 500 11.40 13.05 -12.49
N ALA A 501 12.63 12.68 -12.92
CA ALA A 501 12.89 11.42 -13.61
C ALA A 501 12.63 10.18 -12.73
N GLY A 502 12.78 10.33 -11.42
CA GLY A 502 12.73 9.21 -10.48
C GLY A 502 14.01 8.36 -10.48
N MET A 503 13.94 7.20 -9.83
CA MET A 503 15.07 6.29 -9.60
C MET A 503 14.80 4.93 -10.22
N VAL A 504 15.79 4.40 -10.94
CA VAL A 504 15.76 3.03 -11.50
C VAL A 504 15.90 2.00 -10.40
N ASN A 505 15.47 0.75 -10.67
CA ASN A 505 15.60 -0.37 -9.74
C ASN A 505 14.95 -0.11 -8.36
N THR A 506 13.98 0.80 -8.32
CA THR A 506 13.24 1.21 -7.13
C THR A 506 11.74 1.09 -7.45
N PRO A 507 10.90 0.63 -6.51
CA PRO A 507 9.45 0.61 -6.69
C PRO A 507 8.90 1.98 -7.11
N LEU A 508 7.82 1.99 -7.89
CA LEU A 508 7.10 3.21 -8.25
C LEU A 508 6.47 3.89 -7.02
N ASP A 509 5.97 3.08 -6.08
CA ASP A 509 5.56 3.47 -4.73
C ASP A 509 6.17 2.53 -3.66
N PRO A 510 7.29 2.93 -3.02
CA PRO A 510 7.91 2.17 -1.93
C PRO A 510 7.05 2.03 -0.66
N CYS A 511 5.99 2.83 -0.54
CA CYS A 511 5.08 2.82 0.60
C CYS A 511 3.73 2.14 0.30
N TYR A 512 3.57 1.53 -0.87
CA TYR A 512 2.39 0.72 -1.21
C TYR A 512 2.07 -0.28 -0.08
N HIS A 513 0.80 -0.30 0.33
CA HIS A 513 0.27 -1.12 1.42
C HIS A 513 1.02 -1.01 2.75
N SER A 514 1.65 0.13 3.03
CA SER A 514 2.54 0.33 4.18
C SER A 514 2.18 1.55 5.03
N LYS A 515 2.68 1.58 6.27
CA LYS A 515 2.44 2.69 7.22
C LYS A 515 2.92 4.06 6.72
N CYS A 516 3.91 4.07 5.83
CA CYS A 516 4.49 5.30 5.30
C CYS A 516 3.70 5.89 4.12
N ASP A 517 2.58 5.30 3.70
CA ASP A 517 1.70 5.90 2.69
C ASP A 517 0.89 7.08 3.26
N THR A 518 1.62 8.17 3.52
CA THR A 518 1.17 9.43 4.12
C THR A 518 1.25 10.57 3.10
N LEU A 519 1.00 11.82 3.52
CA LEU A 519 1.08 13.00 2.64
C LEU A 519 2.49 13.20 2.10
N GLU A 520 3.50 12.82 2.89
CA GLU A 520 4.92 12.93 2.55
C GLU A 520 5.35 11.92 1.47
N ASN A 521 4.55 10.88 1.22
CA ASN A 521 4.80 9.88 0.18
C ASN A 521 4.50 10.42 -1.24
N LEU A 522 3.75 11.52 -1.35
CA LEU A 522 3.11 11.90 -2.61
C LEU A 522 4.00 12.76 -3.50
N ASN A 523 4.07 12.41 -4.78
CA ASN A 523 4.58 13.32 -5.80
C ASN A 523 3.47 14.28 -6.26
N THR A 524 3.50 15.52 -5.77
CA THR A 524 2.45 16.52 -6.06
C THR A 524 2.43 17.02 -7.49
N PHE A 525 3.58 16.97 -8.21
CA PHE A 525 3.64 17.26 -9.63
C PHE A 525 2.87 16.22 -10.44
N ALA A 526 3.19 14.94 -10.23
CA ALA A 526 2.47 13.84 -10.88
C ALA A 526 0.98 13.87 -10.55
N TYR A 527 0.65 14.12 -9.27
CA TYR A 527 -0.73 14.18 -8.81
C TYR A 527 -1.57 15.24 -9.55
N LEU A 528 -1.05 16.46 -9.68
CA LEU A 528 -1.75 17.52 -10.39
C LEU A 528 -2.01 17.16 -11.86
N HIS A 529 -0.99 16.63 -12.54
CA HIS A 529 -1.09 16.30 -13.96
C HIS A 529 -1.99 15.08 -14.23
N MET A 530 -1.96 14.08 -13.36
CA MET A 530 -2.86 12.92 -13.45
C MET A 530 -4.32 13.31 -13.24
N VAL A 531 -4.63 14.15 -12.24
CA VAL A 531 -6.02 14.59 -12.01
C VAL A 531 -6.51 15.53 -13.14
N LYS A 532 -5.62 16.35 -13.72
CA LYS A 532 -5.96 17.13 -14.91
C LYS A 532 -6.23 16.24 -16.14
N ALA A 533 -5.46 15.18 -16.35
CA ALA A 533 -5.71 14.20 -17.40
C ALA A 533 -7.05 13.46 -17.18
N ALA A 534 -7.36 13.09 -15.93
CA ALA A 534 -8.64 12.51 -15.55
C ALA A 534 -9.80 13.48 -15.87
N ALA A 535 -9.70 14.73 -15.42
CA ALA A 535 -10.67 15.78 -15.70
C ALA A 535 -10.91 15.98 -17.20
N TYR A 536 -9.83 16.00 -18.00
CA TYR A 536 -9.90 16.12 -19.45
C TYR A 536 -10.69 14.98 -20.08
N SER A 537 -10.40 13.73 -19.68
CA SER A 537 -11.10 12.55 -20.23
C SER A 537 -12.59 12.56 -19.89
N ILE A 538 -12.94 12.90 -18.65
CA ILE A 538 -14.32 12.99 -18.19
C ILE A 538 -15.07 14.06 -19.00
N ASP A 539 -14.49 15.24 -19.14
CA ASP A 539 -15.07 16.34 -19.90
C ASP A 539 -15.27 15.99 -21.38
N TYR A 540 -14.21 15.47 -22.03
CA TYR A 540 -14.24 15.10 -23.43
C TYR A 540 -15.36 14.10 -23.73
N LEU A 541 -15.46 13.02 -22.94
CA LEU A 541 -16.48 11.99 -23.13
C LEU A 541 -17.90 12.52 -22.82
N ALA A 542 -18.03 13.40 -21.83
CA ALA A 542 -19.33 13.97 -21.47
C ALA A 542 -19.92 14.86 -22.57
N GLN A 543 -19.06 15.51 -23.37
CA GLN A 543 -19.44 16.38 -24.48
C GLN A 543 -19.59 15.66 -25.83
N LEU A 544 -19.33 14.35 -25.92
CA LEU A 544 -19.58 13.60 -27.14
C LEU A 544 -21.08 13.45 -27.39
N GLN A 545 -21.55 13.90 -28.57
CA GLN A 545 -22.95 13.76 -28.98
C GLN A 545 -23.42 12.30 -28.97
N ASP A 546 -22.55 11.37 -29.37
CA ASP A 546 -22.80 9.94 -29.28
C ASP A 546 -21.59 9.18 -28.69
N LEU A 547 -21.59 9.04 -27.36
CA LEU A 547 -20.57 8.31 -26.63
C LEU A 547 -20.52 6.83 -27.02
N ASN A 548 -21.67 6.19 -27.27
CA ASN A 548 -21.70 4.76 -27.59
C ASN A 548 -21.11 4.50 -28.98
N GLN A 549 -21.44 5.34 -29.97
CA GLN A 549 -20.81 5.27 -31.30
C GLN A 549 -19.31 5.54 -31.22
N TRP A 550 -18.86 6.45 -30.37
CA TRP A 550 -17.42 6.69 -30.20
C TRP A 550 -16.73 5.47 -29.58
N LEU A 551 -17.32 4.82 -28.57
CA LEU A 551 -16.74 3.64 -27.92
C LEU A 551 -16.79 2.38 -28.81
N TYR A 552 -17.86 2.21 -29.58
CA TYR A 552 -18.14 1.02 -30.38
C TYR A 552 -18.41 1.44 -31.84
N PRO A 553 -17.37 1.91 -32.56
CA PRO A 553 -17.50 2.47 -33.91
C PRO A 553 -17.84 1.44 -34.98
#